data_AF-A0A5C1WN05-F1
#
_entry.id   AF-A0A5C1WN05-F1
#
_cell.length_a   1.000
_cell.length_b   1.000
_cell.length_c   1.000
_cell.angle_alpha   90.00
_cell.angle_beta   90.00
_cell.angle_gamma   90.00
#
_symmetry.space_group_name_H-M   'P 1'
#
loop_
_entity.id
_entity.type
_entity.pdbx_description
1 polymer ?
#
loop_
_entity_poly.entity_id
_entity_poly.type
_entity_poly.pdbx_seq_one_letter_code
_entity_poly.pdbx_strand_id
1 'polypeptide(L)'
;MSRSALFATLECADEGGAKLSSRPNILAVRRQSGLNRPLLSEALLTQTVQTSPLPVSSPDAIARAFAEIAREAGAAIMHVYAKGCDARIKDDRSPVTEADELAEAIILRRLADVMPGVPVVAEECAAKGVIPEVGTRFILVDPLDGTKEFLHRNGEFTVNIALIEEGRPVAGCVFAPAVNALYAGGETAWRVQDGVEEAISTRVYPVEGLTALCSRSHPDAKSEAFLAEYPIADRREAGSSLKFCRVAEGVADVYPRFGPTMEWDVAAGHAVLAAAGGQVLMPDGEDFLYGKTDAGFRNVAFVAWGRGTPRK
;
A
#
# COMPACT_ATOMS: atom_id res chain seq x y z
N MET A 1 1.27 43.71 48.26
CA MET A 1 2.48 43.95 49.07
C MET A 1 3.45 42.82 48.72
N SER A 2 4.53 43.06 47.96
CA SER A 2 5.89 43.39 48.43
C SER A 2 6.51 42.23 49.24
N ARG A 3 7.68 41.64 48.93
CA ARG A 3 8.92 42.02 48.17
C ARG A 3 9.34 40.87 47.22
N SER A 4 10.14 40.95 46.13
CA SER A 4 11.22 41.82 45.61
C SER A 4 12.67 41.32 45.83
N ALA A 5 13.19 40.54 44.86
CA ALA A 5 14.60 40.23 44.48
C ALA A 5 14.55 39.44 43.15
N LEU A 6 15.28 39.64 42.03
CA LEU A 6 16.33 40.58 41.55
C LEU A 6 17.83 40.17 41.69
N PHE A 7 18.55 40.22 40.55
CA PHE A 7 19.98 39.87 40.26
C PHE A 7 20.36 38.37 40.36
N ALA A 8 21.35 37.85 39.59
CA ALA A 8 22.41 38.52 38.82
C ALA A 8 22.58 38.02 37.36
N THR A 9 23.44 38.72 36.61
CA THR A 9 23.78 38.54 35.18
C THR A 9 24.96 37.58 34.94
N LEU A 10 25.10 37.09 33.71
CA LEU A 10 26.37 36.58 33.18
C LEU A 10 26.40 36.72 31.64
N GLU A 11 27.13 37.73 31.16
CA GLU A 11 27.56 37.84 29.76
C GLU A 11 29.00 37.31 29.64
N CYS A 12 29.32 36.67 28.51
CA CYS A 12 30.69 36.51 28.03
C CYS A 12 30.66 36.57 26.50
N ALA A 13 31.06 37.71 25.95
CA ALA A 13 31.54 37.81 24.58
C ALA A 13 33.08 37.82 24.60
N ASP A 14 33.71 37.38 23.53
CA ASP A 14 35.02 37.94 23.15
C ASP A 14 35.21 37.86 21.61
N GLU A 15 36.01 38.75 21.05
CA GLU A 15 36.16 38.96 19.61
C GLU A 15 37.57 38.67 19.08
N GLY A 16 37.68 38.41 17.77
CA GLY A 16 38.93 38.61 17.02
C GLY A 16 39.20 37.57 15.93
N GLY A 17 39.68 37.92 14.73
CA GLY A 17 39.87 39.27 14.16
C GLY A 17 41.00 39.31 13.12
N ALA A 18 40.87 40.20 12.11
CA ALA A 18 41.88 40.56 11.09
C ALA A 18 42.23 39.46 10.03
N LYS A 19 42.68 39.77 8.79
CA LYS A 19 42.79 41.05 8.04
C LYS A 19 42.78 40.83 6.51
N LEU A 20 42.84 41.92 5.73
CA LEU A 20 42.64 41.99 4.27
C LEU A 20 43.88 41.58 3.44
N SER A 21 43.64 40.99 2.26
CA SER A 21 44.41 41.07 0.98
C SER A 21 43.81 40.10 -0.06
N SER A 22 43.96 40.21 -1.39
CA SER A 22 44.39 41.32 -2.28
C SER A 22 44.01 41.01 -3.75
N ARG A 23 44.08 42.01 -4.65
CA ARG A 23 43.99 41.92 -6.13
C ARG A 23 45.02 42.89 -6.76
N PRO A 24 45.27 42.93 -8.09
CA PRO A 24 44.98 41.96 -9.17
C PRO A 24 46.27 41.51 -9.90
N ASN A 25 46.15 40.78 -11.02
CA ASN A 25 46.90 41.18 -12.22
C ASN A 25 46.27 40.71 -13.54
N ILE A 26 46.61 41.40 -14.64
CA ILE A 26 46.12 41.15 -15.99
C ILE A 26 47.30 40.74 -16.87
N LEU A 27 47.12 39.76 -17.76
CA LEU A 27 47.97 39.63 -18.95
C LEU A 27 47.10 39.48 -20.19
N ALA A 28 47.22 40.42 -21.12
CA ALA A 28 46.55 40.38 -22.41
C ALA A 28 47.54 39.94 -23.49
N VAL A 29 47.14 39.01 -24.37
CA VAL A 29 47.89 38.65 -25.57
C VAL A 29 47.11 39.11 -26.80
N ARG A 30 47.81 39.67 -27.79
CA ARG A 30 47.21 40.29 -28.98
C ARG A 30 46.82 39.29 -30.06
N ARG A 31 45.96 39.75 -30.96
CA ARG A 31 45.42 39.01 -32.11
C ARG A 31 46.49 38.70 -33.16
N GLN A 32 46.40 37.49 -33.71
CA GLN A 32 46.58 37.18 -35.13
C GLN A 32 45.42 36.23 -35.51
N SER A 33 44.85 36.16 -36.72
CA SER A 33 44.59 37.10 -37.81
C SER A 33 44.12 36.25 -39.01
N GLY A 34 42.83 35.92 -39.07
CA GLY A 34 42.14 35.47 -40.29
C GLY A 34 42.35 34.03 -40.76
N LEU A 35 41.25 33.26 -40.81
CA LEU A 35 40.79 32.55 -42.01
C LEU A 35 39.30 32.17 -41.86
N ASN A 36 38.68 31.65 -42.92
CA ASN A 36 37.23 31.73 -43.20
C ASN A 36 36.24 31.09 -42.20
N ARG A 37 35.03 31.67 -42.17
CA ARG A 37 33.76 31.02 -41.79
C ARG A 37 33.54 29.70 -42.56
N PRO A 38 32.75 28.77 -41.99
CA PRO A 38 31.33 28.75 -42.34
C PRO A 38 30.41 29.20 -41.20
N LEU A 39 29.12 29.40 -41.53
CA LEU A 39 28.04 29.58 -40.56
C LEU A 39 27.47 28.22 -40.21
N LEU A 40 27.47 27.85 -38.93
CA LEU A 40 26.58 26.82 -38.37
C LEU A 40 25.80 27.45 -37.22
N SER A 41 24.52 27.70 -37.47
CA SER A 41 23.56 28.17 -36.48
C SER A 41 22.78 26.98 -35.95
N GLU A 42 23.37 26.23 -35.02
CA GLU A 42 22.65 25.23 -34.25
C GLU A 42 22.44 25.77 -32.85
N ALA A 43 21.17 25.98 -32.49
CA ALA A 43 20.80 26.37 -31.14
C ALA A 43 21.10 25.17 -30.22
N LEU A 44 22.01 25.35 -29.26
CA LEU A 44 22.25 24.38 -28.20
C LEU A 44 21.10 24.44 -27.17
N LEU A 45 19.88 24.18 -27.65
CA LEU A 45 18.73 23.87 -26.83
C LEU A 45 19.09 22.64 -26.01
N THR A 46 19.21 22.83 -24.69
CA THR A 46 19.24 21.73 -23.74
C THR A 46 17.95 20.94 -23.89
N GLN A 47 18.01 19.84 -24.65
CA GLN A 47 16.97 18.83 -24.63
C GLN A 47 17.01 18.15 -23.26
N THR A 48 16.31 18.75 -22.29
CA THR A 48 15.76 18.01 -21.17
C THR A 48 14.87 16.93 -21.76
N VAL A 49 15.40 15.72 -21.89
CA VAL A 49 14.62 14.56 -22.30
C VAL A 49 13.58 14.34 -21.21
N GLN A 50 12.35 14.81 -21.46
CA GLN A 50 11.19 14.40 -20.68
C GLN A 50 10.95 12.94 -21.00
N THR A 51 11.63 12.06 -20.27
CA THR A 51 11.25 10.65 -20.16
C THR A 51 9.91 10.61 -19.45
N SER A 52 8.82 10.78 -20.20
CA SER A 52 7.52 10.28 -19.78
C SER A 52 7.74 8.81 -19.38
N PRO A 53 7.36 8.39 -18.17
CA PRO A 53 7.46 6.98 -17.81
C PRO A 53 6.73 6.15 -18.86
N LEU A 54 7.31 5.00 -19.22
CA LEU A 54 6.61 4.05 -20.09
C LEU A 54 5.31 3.65 -19.39
N PRO A 55 4.17 3.57 -20.10
CA PRO A 55 2.90 3.19 -19.50
C PRO A 55 3.06 1.82 -18.84
N VAL A 56 2.67 1.73 -17.58
CA VAL A 56 2.93 0.56 -16.73
C VAL A 56 2.07 -0.60 -17.22
N SER A 57 2.69 -1.54 -17.96
CA SER A 57 1.98 -2.38 -18.92
C SER A 57 1.88 -3.87 -18.56
N SER A 58 2.84 -4.43 -17.81
CA SER A 58 2.72 -5.79 -17.26
C SER A 58 2.13 -5.75 -15.85
N PRO A 59 1.37 -6.80 -15.44
CA PRO A 59 0.87 -6.94 -14.07
C PRO A 59 1.94 -6.74 -12.99
N ASP A 60 3.14 -7.30 -13.17
CA ASP A 60 4.25 -7.13 -12.21
C ASP A 60 4.71 -5.66 -12.11
N ALA A 61 4.75 -4.93 -13.23
CA ALA A 61 5.10 -3.52 -13.21
C ALA A 61 4.01 -2.69 -12.49
N ILE A 62 2.73 -3.03 -12.71
CA ILE A 62 1.58 -2.37 -12.08
C ILE A 62 1.60 -2.62 -10.57
N ALA A 63 1.81 -3.87 -10.14
CA ALA A 63 1.93 -4.22 -8.74
C ALA A 63 3.16 -3.57 -8.05
N ARG A 64 4.29 -3.40 -8.76
CA ARG A 64 5.43 -2.59 -8.26
C ARG A 64 5.08 -1.11 -8.10
N ALA A 65 4.35 -0.51 -9.04
CA ALA A 65 3.90 0.87 -8.93
C ALA A 65 2.93 1.04 -7.74
N PHE A 66 1.96 0.13 -7.58
CA PHE A 66 1.08 0.12 -6.40
C PHE A 66 1.86 -0.05 -5.08
N ALA A 67 2.95 -0.82 -5.08
CA ALA A 67 3.84 -0.97 -3.92
C ALA A 67 4.65 0.29 -3.57
N GLU A 68 4.87 1.21 -4.50
CA GLU A 68 5.42 2.55 -4.19
C GLU A 68 4.34 3.48 -3.61
N ILE A 69 3.13 3.44 -4.18
CA ILE A 69 2.00 4.27 -3.76
C ILE A 69 1.55 3.89 -2.34
N ALA A 70 1.41 2.59 -2.07
CA ALA A 70 1.05 2.09 -0.75
C ALA A 70 2.10 2.47 0.33
N ARG A 71 3.39 2.53 -0.02
CA ARG A 71 4.44 3.01 0.89
C ARG A 71 4.33 4.50 1.20
N GLU A 72 4.02 5.34 0.20
CA GLU A 72 3.82 6.78 0.41
C GLU A 72 2.59 7.04 1.31
N ALA A 73 1.48 6.35 1.06
CA ALA A 73 0.28 6.41 1.90
C ALA A 73 0.53 5.88 3.31
N GLY A 74 1.16 4.70 3.44
CA GLY A 74 1.52 4.10 4.72
C GLY A 74 2.44 4.97 5.59
N ALA A 75 3.32 5.78 4.98
CA ALA A 75 4.13 6.76 5.70
C ALA A 75 3.28 7.89 6.31
N ALA A 76 2.24 8.36 5.62
CA ALA A 76 1.28 9.32 6.16
C ALA A 76 0.43 8.73 7.29
N ILE A 77 -0.08 7.51 7.12
CA ILE A 77 -0.82 6.76 8.16
C ILE A 77 0.05 6.62 9.42
N MET A 78 1.32 6.23 9.27
CA MET A 78 2.24 6.07 10.40
C MET A 78 2.59 7.40 11.08
N HIS A 79 2.55 8.53 10.38
CA HIS A 79 2.70 9.85 10.99
C HIS A 79 1.52 10.17 11.92
N VAL A 80 0.27 9.91 11.51
CA VAL A 80 -0.93 10.08 12.37
C VAL A 80 -0.93 9.08 13.53
N TYR A 81 -0.63 7.81 13.25
CA TYR A 81 -0.50 6.75 14.25
C TYR A 81 0.56 7.09 15.32
N ALA A 82 1.67 7.75 14.94
CA ALA A 82 2.67 8.23 15.89
C ALA A 82 2.15 9.40 16.77
N LYS A 83 1.47 10.40 16.18
CA LYS A 83 0.84 11.51 16.96
C LYS A 83 -0.15 10.99 18.02
N GLY A 84 -0.85 9.90 17.70
CA GLY A 84 -1.78 9.21 18.62
C GLY A 84 -1.16 8.64 19.91
N CYS A 85 0.14 8.84 20.15
CA CYS A 85 0.79 8.58 21.44
C CYS A 85 0.55 9.72 22.47
N ASP A 86 0.49 10.98 22.03
CA ASP A 86 0.39 12.14 22.93
C ASP A 86 -1.05 12.50 23.29
N ALA A 87 -2.00 12.22 22.39
CA ALA A 87 -3.42 12.34 22.66
C ALA A 87 -3.87 11.18 23.57
N ARG A 88 -4.42 11.51 24.76
CA ARG A 88 -5.17 10.52 25.55
C ARG A 88 -6.40 10.07 24.76
N ILE A 89 -6.31 8.91 24.12
CA ILE A 89 -7.37 8.30 23.32
C ILE A 89 -8.61 8.10 24.20
N LYS A 90 -9.59 8.99 24.01
CA LYS A 90 -11.01 8.72 24.25
C LYS A 90 -11.54 7.96 23.02
N ASP A 91 -12.79 7.53 23.05
CA ASP A 91 -13.47 6.80 21.96
C ASP A 91 -13.76 7.66 20.70
N ASP A 92 -12.92 8.66 20.43
CA ASP A 92 -12.97 9.52 19.25
C ASP A 92 -12.28 8.81 18.07
N ARG A 93 -12.99 8.67 16.95
CA ARG A 93 -12.47 8.09 15.71
C ARG A 93 -11.64 9.07 14.86
N SER A 94 -11.54 10.34 15.24
CA SER A 94 -10.81 11.36 14.48
C SER A 94 -9.39 10.97 14.02
N PRO A 95 -8.56 10.20 14.78
CA PRO A 95 -7.22 9.81 14.31
C PRO A 95 -7.22 8.70 13.24
N VAL A 96 -8.33 7.96 13.10
CA VAL A 96 -8.54 7.02 11.99
C VAL A 96 -8.87 7.84 10.74
N THR A 97 -9.91 8.67 10.81
CA THR A 97 -10.34 9.51 9.68
C THR A 97 -9.22 10.45 9.17
N GLU A 98 -8.38 11.03 10.05
CA GLU A 98 -7.19 11.79 9.59
C GLU A 98 -6.22 10.92 8.79
N ALA A 99 -5.99 9.67 9.20
CA ALA A 99 -5.09 8.75 8.50
C ALA A 99 -5.67 8.24 7.17
N ASP A 100 -6.95 7.87 7.16
CA ASP A 100 -7.71 7.44 5.98
C ASP A 100 -7.76 8.52 4.89
N GLU A 101 -8.20 9.75 5.23
CA GLU A 101 -8.33 10.83 4.24
C GLU A 101 -6.98 11.26 3.67
N LEU A 102 -5.92 11.26 4.48
CA LEU A 102 -4.55 11.54 4.01
C LEU A 102 -4.01 10.43 3.10
N ALA A 103 -4.29 9.17 3.43
CA ALA A 103 -3.88 8.03 2.63
C ALA A 103 -4.61 8.00 1.28
N GLU A 104 -5.94 8.13 1.27
CA GLU A 104 -6.73 8.15 0.04
C GLU A 104 -6.30 9.31 -0.89
N ALA A 105 -6.11 10.52 -0.36
CA ALA A 105 -5.66 11.67 -1.15
C ALA A 105 -4.27 11.48 -1.78
N ILE A 106 -3.36 10.76 -1.11
CA ILE A 106 -2.05 10.38 -1.69
C ILE A 106 -2.23 9.34 -2.79
N ILE A 107 -3.03 8.30 -2.53
CA ILE A 107 -3.27 7.18 -3.46
C ILE A 107 -3.93 7.69 -4.74
N LEU A 108 -5.04 8.42 -4.63
CA LEU A 108 -5.79 8.95 -5.79
C LEU A 108 -4.93 9.86 -6.67
N ARG A 109 -4.12 10.76 -6.08
CA ARG A 109 -3.17 11.59 -6.83
C ARG A 109 -2.17 10.73 -7.60
N ARG A 110 -1.48 9.80 -6.92
CA ARG A 110 -0.47 8.97 -7.56
C ARG A 110 -1.06 8.03 -8.62
N LEU A 111 -2.28 7.53 -8.43
CA LEU A 111 -2.97 6.71 -9.43
C LEU A 111 -3.36 7.53 -10.67
N ALA A 112 -3.75 8.80 -10.52
CA ALA A 112 -3.99 9.68 -11.66
C ALA A 112 -2.72 9.93 -12.50
N ASP A 113 -1.53 9.98 -11.87
CA ASP A 113 -0.24 10.09 -12.57
C ASP A 113 0.17 8.77 -13.26
N VAL A 114 -0.05 7.62 -12.61
CA VAL A 114 0.46 6.30 -13.03
C VAL A 114 -0.47 5.55 -13.97
N MET A 115 -1.80 5.68 -13.79
CA MET A 115 -2.84 5.00 -14.56
C MET A 115 -3.94 5.99 -15.02
N PRO A 116 -3.57 7.06 -15.76
CA PRO A 116 -4.51 8.12 -16.15
C PRO A 116 -5.71 7.57 -16.94
N GLY A 117 -6.91 7.92 -16.49
CA GLY A 117 -8.18 7.54 -17.11
C GLY A 117 -8.76 6.19 -16.67
N VAL A 118 -8.07 5.42 -15.80
CA VAL A 118 -8.68 4.25 -15.16
C VAL A 118 -9.54 4.71 -13.97
N PRO A 119 -10.83 4.33 -13.88
CA PRO A 119 -11.67 4.66 -12.72
C PRO A 119 -11.11 4.07 -11.43
N VAL A 120 -11.16 4.83 -10.33
CA VAL A 120 -10.74 4.37 -8.99
C VAL A 120 -11.93 4.41 -8.04
N VAL A 121 -12.30 3.25 -7.50
CA VAL A 121 -13.28 3.10 -6.42
C VAL A 121 -12.51 2.96 -5.11
N ALA A 122 -12.58 3.98 -4.26
CA ALA A 122 -11.86 4.05 -2.99
C ALA A 122 -12.85 4.20 -1.82
N GLU A 123 -12.56 3.59 -0.65
CA GLU A 123 -13.54 3.49 0.45
C GLU A 123 -14.08 4.83 0.93
N GLU A 124 -13.22 5.81 1.22
CA GLU A 124 -13.65 7.08 1.83
C GLU A 124 -14.44 7.93 0.84
N CYS A 125 -14.03 7.96 -0.43
CA CYS A 125 -14.84 8.49 -1.52
C CYS A 125 -16.20 7.78 -1.63
N ALA A 126 -16.23 6.45 -1.59
CA ALA A 126 -17.46 5.68 -1.70
C ALA A 126 -18.40 5.88 -0.50
N ALA A 127 -17.87 5.97 0.72
CA ALA A 127 -18.59 6.30 1.94
C ALA A 127 -19.21 7.71 1.90
N LYS A 128 -18.56 8.64 1.19
CA LYS A 128 -19.05 10.00 0.89
C LYS A 128 -20.02 10.03 -0.31
N GLY A 129 -20.34 8.88 -0.90
CA GLY A 129 -21.24 8.75 -2.05
C GLY A 129 -20.60 9.09 -3.41
N VAL A 130 -19.28 9.27 -3.44
CA VAL A 130 -18.49 9.58 -4.65
C VAL A 130 -17.97 8.26 -5.23
N ILE A 131 -18.79 7.61 -6.04
CA ILE A 131 -18.47 6.36 -6.73
C ILE A 131 -18.48 6.63 -8.24
N PRO A 132 -17.37 6.41 -8.98
CA PRO A 132 -17.35 6.54 -10.44
C PRO A 132 -18.10 5.38 -11.11
N GLU A 133 -18.58 5.61 -12.33
CA GLU A 133 -18.98 4.51 -13.21
C GLU A 133 -17.73 3.67 -13.56
N VAL A 134 -17.84 2.34 -13.40
CA VAL A 134 -16.76 1.39 -13.71
C VAL A 134 -17.11 0.58 -14.97
N GLY A 135 -16.12 0.40 -15.84
CA GLY A 135 -16.20 -0.54 -16.96
C GLY A 135 -15.60 -1.89 -16.58
N THR A 136 -15.12 -2.64 -17.58
CA THR A 136 -14.40 -3.91 -17.37
C THR A 136 -13.03 -3.73 -16.71
N ARG A 137 -12.47 -2.51 -16.69
CA ARG A 137 -11.18 -2.17 -16.07
C ARG A 137 -11.33 -1.00 -15.11
N PHE A 138 -10.98 -1.20 -13.85
CA PHE A 138 -11.03 -0.21 -12.78
C PHE A 138 -10.10 -0.60 -11.62
N ILE A 139 -9.82 0.33 -10.71
CA ILE A 139 -8.96 0.12 -9.54
C ILE A 139 -9.81 0.16 -8.27
N LEU A 140 -9.53 -0.75 -7.34
CA LEU A 140 -10.09 -0.75 -5.98
C LEU A 140 -9.02 -0.30 -4.99
N VAL A 141 -9.40 0.55 -4.05
CA VAL A 141 -8.54 1.08 -2.99
C VAL A 141 -9.23 0.98 -1.64
N ASP A 142 -8.54 0.37 -0.68
CA ASP A 142 -8.81 0.54 0.74
C ASP A 142 -7.60 1.28 1.35
N PRO A 143 -7.77 2.52 1.85
CA PRO A 143 -6.68 3.28 2.44
C PRO A 143 -6.22 2.74 3.81
N LEU A 144 -7.07 2.07 4.59
CA LEU A 144 -6.77 1.65 5.97
C LEU A 144 -7.68 0.50 6.46
N ASP A 145 -7.59 -0.68 5.84
CA ASP A 145 -8.25 -1.88 6.36
C ASP A 145 -7.68 -2.21 7.75
N GLY A 146 -8.55 -2.58 8.67
CA GLY A 146 -8.20 -2.76 10.08
C GLY A 146 -8.29 -1.47 10.90
N THR A 147 -9.34 -0.65 10.72
CA THR A 147 -9.71 0.42 11.66
C THR A 147 -9.59 -0.01 13.14
N LYS A 148 -9.99 -1.26 13.49
CA LYS A 148 -9.85 -1.80 14.85
C LYS A 148 -8.39 -2.09 15.21
N GLU A 149 -7.64 -2.69 14.31
CA GLU A 149 -6.22 -2.99 14.43
C GLU A 149 -5.39 -1.71 14.66
N PHE A 150 -5.76 -0.61 14.00
CA PHE A 150 -5.23 0.74 14.21
C PHE A 150 -5.62 1.31 15.59
N LEU A 151 -6.91 1.35 15.92
CA LEU A 151 -7.41 1.90 17.20
C LEU A 151 -6.87 1.15 18.43
N HIS A 152 -6.82 -0.19 18.37
CA HIS A 152 -6.24 -1.04 19.41
C HIS A 152 -4.70 -1.13 19.34
N ARG A 153 -4.08 -0.45 18.37
CA ARG A 153 -2.63 -0.36 18.18
C ARG A 153 -1.90 -1.69 18.07
N ASN A 154 -2.53 -2.71 17.47
CA ASN A 154 -1.93 -4.04 17.32
C ASN A 154 -1.02 -4.18 16.08
N GLY A 155 -1.03 -3.19 15.18
CA GLY A 155 -0.10 -3.09 14.04
C GLY A 155 -0.46 -3.92 12.80
N GLU A 156 -1.60 -4.61 12.77
CA GLU A 156 -2.03 -5.46 11.65
C GLU A 156 -3.11 -4.82 10.76
N PHE A 157 -3.04 -3.49 10.58
CA PHE A 157 -3.82 -2.73 9.60
C PHE A 157 -3.04 -2.58 8.27
N THR A 158 -3.73 -2.36 7.15
CA THR A 158 -3.10 -2.34 5.80
C THR A 158 -3.62 -1.27 4.85
N VAL A 159 -2.79 -0.89 3.89
CA VAL A 159 -3.18 -0.22 2.64
C VAL A 159 -3.37 -1.28 1.56
N ASN A 160 -4.48 -1.23 0.82
CA ASN A 160 -4.80 -2.16 -0.26
C ASN A 160 -5.06 -1.42 -1.56
N ILE A 161 -4.39 -1.83 -2.65
CA ILE A 161 -4.58 -1.28 -4.00
C ILE A 161 -4.62 -2.45 -4.99
N ALA A 162 -5.63 -2.50 -5.86
CA ALA A 162 -5.79 -3.58 -6.84
C ALA A 162 -6.37 -3.11 -8.17
N LEU A 163 -5.84 -3.60 -9.29
CA LEU A 163 -6.40 -3.44 -10.62
C LEU A 163 -7.30 -4.63 -10.94
N ILE A 164 -8.56 -4.35 -11.27
CA ILE A 164 -9.51 -5.31 -11.80
C ILE A 164 -9.52 -5.21 -13.33
N GLU A 165 -9.50 -6.36 -14.01
CA GLU A 165 -9.82 -6.52 -15.42
C GLU A 165 -10.78 -7.69 -15.62
N GLU A 166 -11.86 -7.47 -16.39
CA GLU A 166 -12.96 -8.42 -16.66
C GLU A 166 -13.46 -9.14 -15.39
N GLY A 167 -13.60 -8.38 -14.30
CA GLY A 167 -14.10 -8.87 -13.02
C GLY A 167 -13.10 -9.71 -12.22
N ARG A 168 -11.82 -9.78 -12.62
CA ARG A 168 -10.73 -10.49 -11.90
C ARG A 168 -9.61 -9.54 -11.48
N PRO A 169 -8.92 -9.78 -10.36
CA PRO A 169 -7.83 -8.93 -9.90
C PRO A 169 -6.52 -9.35 -10.58
N VAL A 170 -6.01 -8.53 -11.50
CA VAL A 170 -4.83 -8.87 -12.32
C VAL A 170 -3.52 -8.38 -11.72
N ALA A 171 -3.54 -7.33 -10.89
CA ALA A 171 -2.38 -6.81 -10.19
C ALA A 171 -2.80 -6.18 -8.86
N GLY A 172 -1.99 -6.31 -7.80
CA GLY A 172 -2.33 -5.72 -6.51
C GLY A 172 -1.18 -5.65 -5.51
N CYS A 173 -1.37 -4.82 -4.47
CA CYS A 173 -0.45 -4.63 -3.37
C CYS A 173 -1.20 -4.51 -2.04
N VAL A 174 -0.71 -5.23 -1.02
CA VAL A 174 -1.09 -5.12 0.38
C VAL A 174 0.13 -4.64 1.17
N PHE A 175 0.03 -3.54 1.91
CA PHE A 175 1.12 -3.04 2.76
C PHE A 175 0.66 -2.86 4.20
N ALA A 176 1.30 -3.55 5.15
CA ALA A 176 1.12 -3.36 6.58
C ALA A 176 2.24 -2.47 7.14
N PRO A 177 2.03 -1.14 7.25
CA PRO A 177 3.13 -0.20 7.50
C PRO A 177 3.71 -0.31 8.91
N ALA A 178 2.91 -0.67 9.92
CA ALA A 178 3.35 -0.78 11.32
C ALA A 178 4.26 -1.99 11.58
N VAL A 179 4.27 -2.99 10.69
CA VAL A 179 5.18 -4.16 10.71
C VAL A 179 6.12 -4.20 9.50
N ASN A 180 6.16 -3.11 8.71
CA ASN A 180 7.02 -2.94 7.53
C ASN A 180 6.96 -4.11 6.53
N ALA A 181 5.79 -4.71 6.38
CA ALA A 181 5.57 -5.90 5.55
C ALA A 181 4.73 -5.53 4.32
N LEU A 182 5.34 -5.57 3.14
CA LEU A 182 4.66 -5.35 1.86
C LEU A 182 4.53 -6.67 1.08
N TYR A 183 3.39 -6.88 0.44
CA TYR A 183 3.13 -7.99 -0.45
C TYR A 183 2.56 -7.45 -1.76
N ALA A 184 3.06 -7.93 -2.89
CA ALA A 184 2.59 -7.53 -4.21
C ALA A 184 2.52 -8.73 -5.14
N GLY A 185 1.57 -8.69 -6.09
CA GLY A 185 1.33 -9.78 -7.03
C GLY A 185 0.79 -9.31 -8.37
N GLY A 186 1.28 -9.93 -9.45
CA GLY A 186 0.84 -9.75 -10.83
C GLY A 186 0.92 -11.07 -11.60
N GLU A 187 1.92 -11.21 -12.47
CA GLU A 187 2.34 -12.50 -13.05
C GLU A 187 3.14 -13.32 -12.02
N THR A 188 3.89 -12.63 -11.15
CA THR A 188 4.62 -13.23 -10.02
C THR A 188 4.20 -12.58 -8.70
N ALA A 189 4.46 -13.25 -7.58
CA ALA A 189 4.21 -12.71 -6.24
C ALA A 189 5.52 -12.57 -5.45
N TRP A 190 5.65 -11.46 -4.72
CA TRP A 190 6.77 -11.21 -3.83
C TRP A 190 6.34 -10.49 -2.55
N ARG A 191 7.14 -10.68 -1.51
CA ARG A 191 7.09 -9.97 -0.23
C ARG A 191 8.31 -9.06 -0.14
N VAL A 192 8.15 -7.87 0.44
CA VAL A 192 9.26 -7.07 0.95
C VAL A 192 9.09 -6.92 2.46
N GLN A 193 10.00 -7.51 3.23
CA GLN A 193 10.07 -7.38 4.69
C GLN A 193 11.37 -6.66 5.04
N ASP A 194 11.29 -5.53 5.74
CA ASP A 194 12.46 -4.76 6.20
C ASP A 194 13.51 -4.45 5.11
N GLY A 195 13.03 -4.21 3.89
CA GLY A 195 13.84 -3.89 2.71
C GLY A 195 14.37 -5.10 1.93
N VAL A 196 14.18 -6.32 2.42
CA VAL A 196 14.54 -7.56 1.72
C VAL A 196 13.36 -8.02 0.86
N GLU A 197 13.54 -8.10 -0.46
CA GLU A 197 12.55 -8.63 -1.40
C GLU A 197 12.75 -10.14 -1.61
N GLU A 198 11.68 -10.92 -1.47
CA GLU A 198 11.65 -12.37 -1.60
C GLU A 198 10.45 -12.80 -2.44
N ALA A 199 10.64 -13.71 -3.40
CA ALA A 199 9.53 -14.32 -4.13
C ALA A 199 8.74 -15.24 -3.18
N ILE A 200 7.41 -15.19 -3.27
CA ILE A 200 6.50 -16.00 -2.44
C ILE A 200 5.65 -16.94 -3.27
N SER A 201 5.27 -18.07 -2.68
CA SER A 201 4.35 -19.02 -3.29
C SER A 201 3.57 -19.77 -2.23
N THR A 202 2.31 -20.04 -2.51
CA THR A 202 1.47 -20.91 -1.68
C THR A 202 2.09 -22.31 -1.57
N ARG A 203 2.04 -22.91 -0.38
CA ARG A 203 2.53 -24.27 -0.17
C ARG A 203 1.56 -25.32 -0.73
N VAL A 204 2.07 -26.53 -0.91
CA VAL A 204 1.23 -27.74 -1.03
C VAL A 204 0.63 -28.03 0.35
N TYR A 205 -0.65 -28.40 0.39
CA TYR A 205 -1.34 -28.72 1.65
C TYR A 205 -0.62 -29.82 2.45
N PRO A 206 -0.44 -29.66 3.79
CA PRO A 206 0.19 -30.67 4.63
C PRO A 206 -0.63 -31.96 4.72
N VAL A 207 0.03 -33.08 5.04
CA VAL A 207 -0.61 -34.41 5.14
C VAL A 207 -1.27 -34.61 6.50
N GLU A 208 -0.75 -33.95 7.52
CA GLU A 208 -1.28 -33.85 8.88
C GLU A 208 -2.57 -33.03 8.98
N GLY A 209 -2.87 -32.19 7.98
CA GLY A 209 -4.05 -31.33 7.90
C GLY A 209 -3.71 -29.86 7.61
N LEU A 210 -4.75 -29.06 7.39
CA LEU A 210 -4.66 -27.67 6.98
C LEU A 210 -4.40 -26.73 8.18
N THR A 211 -3.64 -25.67 7.94
CA THR A 211 -3.56 -24.50 8.82
C THR A 211 -4.62 -23.47 8.39
N ALA A 212 -5.61 -23.23 9.23
CA ALA A 212 -6.67 -22.25 8.97
C ALA A 212 -6.36 -20.87 9.57
N LEU A 213 -6.75 -19.81 8.87
CA LEU A 213 -6.68 -18.44 9.37
C LEU A 213 -8.04 -17.95 9.88
N CYS A 214 -8.06 -17.55 11.15
CA CYS A 214 -9.18 -16.92 11.82
C CYS A 214 -8.97 -15.40 11.93
N SER A 215 -10.08 -14.64 11.97
CA SER A 215 -10.02 -13.19 12.19
C SER A 215 -10.03 -12.86 13.69
N ARG A 216 -8.94 -12.26 14.20
CA ARG A 216 -8.78 -11.88 15.61
C ARG A 216 -9.89 -10.97 16.13
N SER A 217 -10.24 -9.96 15.34
CA SER A 217 -11.22 -8.92 15.73
C SER A 217 -12.67 -9.21 15.34
N HIS A 218 -12.90 -10.30 14.58
CA HIS A 218 -14.20 -10.72 14.06
C HIS A 218 -14.29 -12.26 13.92
N PRO A 219 -14.27 -13.03 15.02
CA PRO A 219 -14.59 -14.46 14.98
C PRO A 219 -16.04 -14.66 14.50
N ASP A 220 -16.27 -15.64 13.62
CA ASP A 220 -17.56 -15.88 12.98
C ASP A 220 -17.90 -17.37 12.97
N ALA A 221 -19.08 -17.69 13.51
CA ALA A 221 -19.56 -19.07 13.66
C ALA A 221 -19.82 -19.78 12.32
N LYS A 222 -20.08 -19.05 11.22
CA LYS A 222 -20.23 -19.67 9.89
C LYS A 222 -18.89 -20.11 9.31
N SER A 223 -17.87 -19.26 9.42
CA SER A 223 -16.50 -19.59 9.03
C SER A 223 -15.97 -20.77 9.85
N GLU A 224 -16.29 -20.85 11.14
CA GLU A 224 -15.99 -22.00 12.00
C GLU A 224 -16.75 -23.28 11.59
N ALA A 225 -18.05 -23.18 11.29
CA ALA A 225 -18.84 -24.33 10.83
C ALA A 225 -18.33 -24.88 9.49
N PHE A 226 -17.92 -24.00 8.57
CA PHE A 226 -17.28 -24.39 7.31
C PHE A 226 -15.94 -25.11 7.54
N LEU A 227 -15.09 -24.60 8.44
CA LEU A 227 -13.81 -25.23 8.76
C LEU A 227 -13.96 -26.61 9.42
N ALA A 228 -15.08 -26.88 10.11
CA ALA A 228 -15.36 -28.20 10.68
C ALA A 228 -15.63 -29.30 9.63
N GLU A 229 -15.79 -28.94 8.34
CA GLU A 229 -15.91 -29.89 7.23
C GLU A 229 -14.55 -30.33 6.64
N TYR A 230 -13.42 -29.87 7.20
CA TYR A 230 -12.08 -30.11 6.68
C TYR A 230 -11.12 -30.61 7.77
N PRO A 231 -10.04 -31.35 7.42
CA PRO A 231 -9.02 -31.78 8.37
C PRO A 231 -8.12 -30.59 8.78
N ILE A 232 -8.56 -29.78 9.75
CA ILE A 232 -7.79 -28.65 10.28
C ILE A 232 -6.84 -29.12 11.39
N ALA A 233 -5.53 -28.94 11.18
CA ALA A 233 -4.47 -29.31 12.13
C ALA A 233 -3.98 -28.12 12.98
N ASP A 234 -4.05 -26.90 12.46
CA ASP A 234 -3.57 -25.69 13.14
C ASP A 234 -4.48 -24.49 12.84
N ARG A 235 -4.52 -23.50 13.74
CA ARG A 235 -5.35 -22.30 13.66
C ARG A 235 -4.54 -21.08 14.05
N ARG A 236 -4.45 -20.11 13.13
CA ARG A 236 -3.64 -18.90 13.28
C ARG A 236 -4.50 -17.65 13.13
N GLU A 237 -4.11 -16.58 13.79
CA GLU A 237 -4.79 -15.28 13.68
C GLU A 237 -4.01 -14.31 12.80
N ALA A 238 -4.72 -13.51 12.02
CA ALA A 238 -4.23 -12.23 11.53
C ALA A 238 -5.38 -11.21 11.36
N GLY A 239 -5.08 -9.93 11.54
CA GLY A 239 -5.92 -8.79 11.18
C GLY A 239 -6.05 -8.62 9.67
N SER A 240 -6.93 -7.71 9.25
CA SER A 240 -6.95 -7.13 7.89
C SER A 240 -6.85 -8.11 6.69
N SER A 241 -6.41 -7.65 5.53
CA SER A 241 -6.11 -8.42 4.32
C SER A 241 -4.83 -9.25 4.42
N LEU A 242 -3.99 -9.02 5.45
CA LEU A 242 -2.81 -9.83 5.76
C LEU A 242 -3.09 -11.34 5.79
N LYS A 243 -4.32 -11.76 6.06
CA LYS A 243 -4.73 -13.17 5.96
C LYS A 243 -4.51 -13.76 4.55
N PHE A 244 -4.80 -13.04 3.48
CA PHE A 244 -4.49 -13.50 2.12
C PHE A 244 -2.97 -13.65 1.93
N CYS A 245 -2.19 -12.68 2.43
CA CYS A 245 -0.73 -12.69 2.38
C CYS A 245 -0.13 -13.90 3.13
N ARG A 246 -0.68 -14.27 4.29
CA ARG A 246 -0.24 -15.46 5.06
C ARG A 246 -0.53 -16.79 4.34
N VAL A 247 -1.56 -16.87 3.49
CA VAL A 247 -1.76 -18.02 2.58
C VAL A 247 -0.76 -17.94 1.42
N ALA A 248 -0.59 -16.77 0.81
CA ALA A 248 0.29 -16.53 -0.34
C ALA A 248 1.77 -16.85 -0.06
N GLU A 249 2.25 -16.68 1.18
CA GLU A 249 3.61 -17.06 1.61
C GLU A 249 3.71 -18.49 2.18
N GLY A 250 2.64 -19.30 2.13
CA GLY A 250 2.64 -20.68 2.61
C GLY A 250 2.66 -20.85 4.14
N VAL A 251 2.39 -19.79 4.91
CA VAL A 251 2.26 -19.82 6.38
C VAL A 251 0.91 -20.40 6.83
N ALA A 252 -0.09 -20.39 5.96
CA ALA A 252 -1.39 -21.04 6.13
C ALA A 252 -1.94 -21.60 4.79
N ASP A 253 -3.05 -22.35 4.85
CA ASP A 253 -3.64 -23.04 3.68
C ASP A 253 -5.05 -22.53 3.31
N VAL A 254 -5.82 -22.02 4.28
CA VAL A 254 -7.23 -21.62 4.09
C VAL A 254 -7.61 -20.41 4.94
N TYR A 255 -8.37 -19.47 4.36
CA TYR A 255 -9.03 -18.36 5.04
C TYR A 255 -10.49 -18.23 4.57
N PRO A 256 -11.47 -18.75 5.33
CA PRO A 256 -12.88 -18.50 5.08
C PRO A 256 -13.36 -17.20 5.74
N ARG A 257 -14.29 -16.52 5.07
CA ARG A 257 -14.90 -15.26 5.55
C ARG A 257 -16.37 -15.22 5.15
N PHE A 258 -17.25 -15.52 6.11
CA PHE A 258 -18.71 -15.41 5.93
C PHE A 258 -19.33 -14.16 6.59
N GLY A 259 -18.54 -13.40 7.37
CA GLY A 259 -18.87 -12.04 7.80
C GLY A 259 -18.60 -11.01 6.68
N PRO A 260 -19.32 -9.87 6.64
CA PRO A 260 -19.28 -8.92 5.53
C PRO A 260 -17.88 -8.35 5.25
N THR A 261 -17.64 -8.02 3.98
CA THR A 261 -16.49 -7.29 3.41
C THR A 261 -16.98 -6.44 2.24
N MET A 262 -16.18 -5.46 1.80
CA MET A 262 -16.34 -4.77 0.52
C MET A 262 -15.30 -5.29 -0.48
N GLU A 263 -15.43 -4.97 -1.76
CA GLU A 263 -14.50 -5.45 -2.79
C GLU A 263 -13.05 -5.01 -2.54
N TRP A 264 -12.85 -3.82 -1.96
CA TRP A 264 -11.53 -3.25 -1.72
C TRP A 264 -10.74 -3.94 -0.59
N ASP A 265 -11.37 -4.41 0.49
CA ASP A 265 -10.72 -5.22 1.54
C ASP A 265 -10.34 -6.65 1.08
N VAL A 266 -10.68 -7.04 -0.16
CA VAL A 266 -10.42 -8.38 -0.72
C VAL A 266 -9.54 -8.35 -1.98
N ALA A 267 -9.72 -7.36 -2.87
CA ALA A 267 -9.11 -7.36 -4.20
C ALA A 267 -7.58 -7.46 -4.22
N ALA A 268 -6.89 -6.69 -3.37
CA ALA A 268 -5.43 -6.69 -3.32
C ALA A 268 -4.86 -8.00 -2.77
N GLY A 269 -5.50 -8.54 -1.72
CA GLY A 269 -5.16 -9.83 -1.16
C GLY A 269 -5.38 -10.98 -2.15
N HIS A 270 -6.47 -10.93 -2.92
CA HIS A 270 -6.74 -11.89 -3.99
C HIS A 270 -5.66 -11.81 -5.10
N ALA A 271 -5.26 -10.61 -5.57
CA ALA A 271 -4.19 -10.46 -6.56
C ALA A 271 -2.86 -11.11 -6.09
N VAL A 272 -2.44 -10.80 -4.85
CA VAL A 272 -1.25 -11.39 -4.21
C VAL A 272 -1.35 -12.92 -4.13
N LEU A 273 -2.51 -13.45 -3.72
CA LEU A 273 -2.73 -14.88 -3.57
C LEU A 273 -2.78 -15.63 -4.91
N ALA A 274 -3.41 -15.06 -5.93
CA ALA A 274 -3.50 -15.63 -7.27
C ALA A 274 -2.11 -15.72 -7.92
N ALA A 275 -1.32 -14.64 -7.86
CA ALA A 275 0.05 -14.61 -8.34
C ALA A 275 0.98 -15.59 -7.56
N ALA A 276 0.66 -15.86 -6.29
CA ALA A 276 1.31 -16.90 -5.48
C ALA A 276 0.80 -18.34 -5.75
N GLY A 277 -0.11 -18.52 -6.72
CA GLY A 277 -0.64 -19.82 -7.14
C GLY A 277 -1.79 -20.38 -6.29
N GLY A 278 -2.40 -19.55 -5.43
CA GLY A 278 -3.66 -19.83 -4.74
C GLY A 278 -4.87 -19.25 -5.48
N GLN A 279 -6.01 -19.13 -4.79
CA GLN A 279 -7.28 -18.67 -5.35
C GLN A 279 -8.22 -18.12 -4.27
N VAL A 280 -9.16 -17.25 -4.62
CA VAL A 280 -10.32 -16.93 -3.78
C VAL A 280 -11.59 -17.36 -4.52
N LEU A 281 -12.39 -18.19 -3.85
CA LEU A 281 -13.62 -18.77 -4.40
C LEU A 281 -14.82 -18.40 -3.54
N MET A 282 -16.01 -18.54 -4.14
CA MET A 282 -17.27 -18.63 -3.43
C MET A 282 -17.34 -19.92 -2.57
N PRO A 283 -18.17 -20.00 -1.52
CA PRO A 283 -18.25 -21.19 -0.65
C PRO A 283 -18.79 -22.46 -1.33
N ASP A 284 -19.46 -22.33 -2.47
CA ASP A 284 -19.91 -23.41 -3.35
C ASP A 284 -18.84 -23.86 -4.36
N GLY A 285 -17.76 -23.08 -4.52
CA GLY A 285 -16.65 -23.34 -5.42
C GLY A 285 -16.62 -22.48 -6.68
N GLU A 286 -17.61 -21.61 -6.90
CA GLU A 286 -17.65 -20.69 -8.05
C GLU A 286 -16.60 -19.55 -7.95
N ASP A 287 -16.32 -18.90 -9.07
CA ASP A 287 -15.38 -17.78 -9.16
C ASP A 287 -15.79 -16.57 -8.29
N PHE A 288 -14.84 -16.04 -7.51
CA PHE A 288 -15.06 -14.80 -6.76
C PHE A 288 -14.73 -13.56 -7.61
N LEU A 289 -15.77 -12.93 -8.17
CA LEU A 289 -15.67 -11.82 -9.12
C LEU A 289 -15.94 -10.43 -8.50
N TYR A 290 -15.43 -9.41 -9.20
CA TYR A 290 -15.47 -7.98 -8.85
C TYR A 290 -16.31 -7.17 -9.83
N GLY A 291 -16.67 -5.94 -9.44
CA GLY A 291 -17.53 -5.03 -10.22
C GLY A 291 -19.00 -5.10 -9.83
N LYS A 292 -19.32 -5.48 -8.58
CA LYS A 292 -20.69 -5.67 -8.08
C LYS A 292 -21.37 -4.33 -7.76
N THR A 293 -21.52 -3.47 -8.77
CA THR A 293 -22.09 -2.11 -8.68
C THR A 293 -23.49 -2.11 -8.07
N ASP A 294 -24.35 -3.03 -8.49
CA ASP A 294 -25.75 -3.14 -8.02
C ASP A 294 -25.84 -3.53 -6.54
N ALA A 295 -24.78 -4.15 -5.99
CA ALA A 295 -24.63 -4.44 -4.57
C ALA A 295 -23.82 -3.36 -3.82
N GLY A 296 -23.48 -2.25 -4.47
CA GLY A 296 -22.64 -1.19 -3.92
C GLY A 296 -21.23 -1.66 -3.56
N PHE A 297 -20.63 -2.53 -4.37
CA PHE A 297 -19.33 -3.17 -4.12
C PHE A 297 -19.26 -4.03 -2.84
N ARG A 298 -20.42 -4.41 -2.28
CA ARG A 298 -20.48 -5.35 -1.15
C ARG A 298 -20.18 -6.78 -1.60
N ASN A 299 -19.38 -7.47 -0.82
CA ASN A 299 -19.13 -8.90 -1.04
C ASN A 299 -20.14 -9.80 -0.34
N VAL A 300 -20.29 -10.97 -0.94
CA VAL A 300 -20.82 -12.18 -0.32
C VAL A 300 -19.70 -12.91 0.46
N ALA A 301 -20.02 -14.06 1.05
CA ALA A 301 -19.00 -14.89 1.69
C ALA A 301 -17.96 -15.40 0.67
N PHE A 302 -16.74 -15.65 1.12
CA PHE A 302 -15.66 -16.23 0.29
C PHE A 302 -14.79 -17.19 1.09
N VAL A 303 -13.99 -17.98 0.36
CA VAL A 303 -12.91 -18.80 0.92
C VAL A 303 -11.66 -18.65 0.06
N ALA A 304 -10.60 -18.14 0.68
CA ALA A 304 -9.26 -18.07 0.11
C ALA A 304 -8.51 -19.38 0.39
N TRP A 305 -7.83 -19.91 -0.63
CA TRP A 305 -7.16 -21.21 -0.63
C TRP A 305 -5.73 -21.12 -1.17
N GLY A 306 -4.84 -21.95 -0.62
CA GLY A 306 -3.52 -22.22 -1.19
C GLY A 306 -3.57 -23.05 -2.49
N ARG A 307 -2.40 -23.54 -2.92
CA ARG A 307 -2.28 -24.37 -4.13
C ARG A 307 -2.80 -25.79 -3.88
N GLY A 308 -4.05 -26.02 -4.27
CA GLY A 308 -4.60 -27.36 -4.46
C GLY A 308 -6.12 -27.43 -4.27
N THR A 309 -6.70 -28.57 -4.64
CA THR A 309 -8.09 -28.91 -4.30
C THR A 309 -8.13 -29.47 -2.87
N PRO A 310 -8.74 -28.77 -1.90
CA PRO A 310 -8.87 -29.29 -0.53
C PRO A 310 -9.80 -30.49 -0.52
N ARG A 311 -9.48 -31.48 0.32
CA ARG A 311 -10.33 -32.67 0.52
C ARG A 311 -11.02 -32.59 1.87
N LYS A 312 -12.30 -32.96 1.86
CA LYS A 312 -13.09 -33.29 3.06
C LYS A 312 -12.86 -34.76 3.41
#